data_AF-A0A532EK11-F1
#
_entry.id   AF-A0A532EK11-F1
#
_cell.length_a   1.000
_cell.length_b   1.000
_cell.length_c   1.000
_cell.angle_alpha   90.00
_cell.angle_beta   90.00
_cell.angle_gamma   90.00
#
_symmetry.space_group_name_H-M   'P 1'
#
loop_
_entity.id
_entity.type
_entity.pdbx_description
1 polymer ?
#
loop_
_entity_poly.entity_id
_entity_poly.type
_entity_poly.pdbx_seq_one_letter_code
_entity_poly.pdbx_strand_id
1 'polypeptide(L)'
;MKIWDSLPKKHYLSLAPWAWVQLESADPPGPFPFIAGVAPEVVASLHEAHGLLASAIDTAISDVFSRRAPLDDPDRQRRLEDAYAEVISARPDLQQHIRCGRKPDGTFQWEFPTDSTKSATVTNAGLRIFHSVKRQAIPIGFDQRQLGPAVGKILGFLDGTHQTEEVKTVVATSGRDSERLLTRLIESLHQHECLVSSSTSSVRSHWLETLHDQDMIHLGHAALLYRQRDHLLWFDPWLLPWFAESSVPSLWGSLLPKPAAVFLTHDHDDHVDPRTLLHLPKDTPIIVPSRRNRRTLSYDYLSLLRELGFGHVIELAHGDSWAFDGGAVYAVPFYGEDPCDLEMPRNCYLIVDRGYNVLVHADSGPTNSGRSALKDGVIQVYASSSSVYGGNTQMPFSIHDNVDHPVSLYAASKKANELMAHCYAHLYRVPCTGLRFFTVYGPWGRPDMALFIFTKAILEGKPIEVYNHGKMRRDFTYIDDIVEGVIRTLDHPATPNQAWSGDKPDPGTSSAPARIYNIGNHQPVELLHFIEVLEQALGKKAVKNLLPIQPGDVPATFADVEDLTRDVGFAPATPIEEGISRFVRWYREFYKK
;
A
#
# COMPACT_ATOMS: atom_id res chain seq x y z
N MET A 1 44.68 4.46 5.84
CA MET A 1 45.36 3.18 6.20
C MET A 1 45.47 2.96 7.70
N LYS A 2 45.66 4.00 8.53
CA LYS A 2 45.75 3.87 10.00
C LYS A 2 44.47 3.34 10.68
N ILE A 3 43.28 3.62 10.10
CA ILE A 3 42.01 3.17 10.67
C ILE A 3 41.86 1.65 10.76
N TRP A 4 42.36 0.93 9.75
CA TRP A 4 42.24 -0.52 9.70
C TRP A 4 43.12 -1.21 10.73
N ASP A 5 44.15 -0.52 11.24
CA ASP A 5 45.01 -1.02 12.31
C ASP A 5 44.41 -0.75 13.70
N SER A 6 43.50 0.23 13.83
CA SER A 6 42.82 0.54 15.09
C SER A 6 41.53 -0.26 15.31
N LEU A 7 40.99 -0.92 14.28
CA LEU A 7 39.80 -1.76 14.38
C LEU A 7 40.17 -3.25 14.59
N PRO A 8 39.48 -3.99 15.48
CA PRO A 8 39.74 -5.42 15.66
C PRO A 8 39.43 -6.23 14.40
N LYS A 9 40.42 -6.99 13.90
CA LYS A 9 40.35 -7.69 12.60
C LYS A 9 39.19 -8.68 12.45
N LYS A 10 38.88 -9.42 13.51
CA LYS A 10 37.86 -10.49 13.51
C LYS A 10 36.51 -10.04 14.07
N HIS A 11 36.34 -8.76 14.37
CA HIS A 11 35.05 -8.25 14.81
C HIS A 11 34.16 -7.98 13.61
N TYR A 12 32.87 -8.24 13.79
CA TYR A 12 31.82 -7.79 12.90
C TYR A 12 31.67 -6.28 12.99
N LEU A 13 31.61 -5.61 11.84
CA LEU A 13 31.43 -4.17 11.75
C LEU A 13 30.00 -3.82 11.36
N SER A 14 29.46 -2.80 12.01
CA SER A 14 28.13 -2.28 11.73
C SER A 14 28.13 -0.75 11.83
N LEU A 15 27.25 -0.10 11.07
CA LEU A 15 26.86 1.26 11.38
C LEU A 15 26.14 1.28 12.74
N ALA A 16 26.41 2.30 13.54
CA ALA A 16 25.78 2.46 14.85
C ALA A 16 24.26 2.73 14.69
N PRO A 17 23.40 2.26 15.63
CA PRO A 17 21.95 2.47 15.55
C PRO A 17 21.49 3.94 15.54
N TRP A 18 22.33 4.86 16.01
CA TRP A 18 22.07 6.30 16.02
C TRP A 18 22.67 7.04 14.81
N ALA A 19 23.29 6.32 13.89
CA ALA A 19 23.97 6.89 12.74
C ALA A 19 23.25 6.51 11.45
N TRP A 20 23.16 7.48 10.54
CA TRP A 20 22.67 7.25 9.17
C TRP A 20 23.39 8.15 8.18
N VAL A 21 23.23 7.84 6.89
CA VAL A 21 23.91 8.54 5.80
C VAL A 21 22.92 8.88 4.70
N GLN A 22 23.10 10.05 4.10
CA GLN A 22 22.38 10.52 2.92
C GLN A 22 23.38 10.96 1.85
N LEU A 23 23.16 10.60 0.59
CA LEU A 23 23.93 11.17 -0.52
C LEU A 23 23.55 12.64 -0.72
N GLU A 24 24.53 13.47 -1.07
CA GLU A 24 24.34 14.89 -1.35
C GLU A 24 24.60 15.17 -2.83
N SER A 25 23.68 15.92 -3.44
CA SER A 25 23.80 16.44 -4.79
C SER A 25 24.26 17.89 -4.77
N ALA A 26 25.08 18.28 -5.74
CA ALA A 26 25.38 19.68 -6.02
C ALA A 26 24.28 20.33 -6.89
N ASP A 27 23.53 19.51 -7.63
CA ASP A 27 22.34 19.93 -8.36
C ASP A 27 21.19 20.14 -7.35
N PRO A 28 20.41 21.23 -7.48
CA PRO A 28 19.37 21.56 -6.52
C PRO A 28 18.30 20.45 -6.45
N PRO A 29 17.75 20.16 -5.26
CA PRO A 29 16.86 19.03 -5.06
C PRO A 29 15.55 19.25 -5.81
N GLY A 30 15.36 18.55 -6.92
CA GLY A 30 14.05 18.43 -7.56
C GLY A 30 13.18 17.42 -6.79
N PRO A 31 11.85 17.57 -6.80
CA PRO A 31 10.94 16.58 -6.22
C PRO A 31 11.05 15.20 -6.90
N PHE A 32 11.62 15.14 -8.11
CA PHE A 32 11.77 13.92 -8.89
C PHE A 32 13.16 13.83 -9.53
N PRO A 33 14.19 13.39 -8.80
CA PRO A 33 15.57 13.36 -9.30
C PRO A 33 15.84 12.27 -10.35
N PHE A 34 14.93 11.29 -10.50
CA PHE A 34 15.05 10.16 -11.43
C PHE A 34 13.78 10.00 -12.27
N ILE A 35 13.58 10.86 -13.27
CA ILE A 35 12.42 10.79 -14.17
C ILE A 35 12.85 10.17 -15.51
N ALA A 36 12.26 9.03 -15.86
CA ALA A 36 12.30 8.49 -17.21
C ALA A 36 11.20 9.11 -18.08
N GLY A 37 11.51 9.37 -19.35
CA GLY A 37 10.58 10.01 -20.28
C GLY A 37 10.79 11.51 -20.43
N VAL A 38 11.78 12.10 -19.77
CA VAL A 38 12.10 13.54 -19.83
C VAL A 38 13.61 13.72 -19.88
N ALA A 39 14.06 14.66 -20.71
CA ALA A 39 15.47 14.97 -20.84
C ALA A 39 16.00 15.74 -19.60
N PRO A 40 17.26 15.53 -19.17
CA PRO A 40 17.84 16.27 -18.05
C PRO A 40 17.72 17.79 -18.18
N GLU A 41 17.97 18.33 -19.37
CA GLU A 41 17.85 19.76 -19.68
C GLU A 41 16.43 20.31 -19.47
N VAL A 42 15.41 19.50 -19.74
CA VAL A 42 14.00 19.87 -19.54
C VAL A 42 13.65 19.85 -18.05
N VAL A 43 14.11 18.83 -17.31
CA VAL A 43 13.93 18.76 -15.85
C VAL A 43 14.63 19.92 -15.14
N ALA A 44 15.83 20.30 -15.60
CA ALA A 44 16.54 21.47 -15.06
C ALA A 44 15.72 22.76 -15.25
N SER A 45 15.15 22.99 -16.43
CA SER A 45 14.27 24.15 -16.67
C SER A 45 12.98 24.10 -15.85
N LEU A 46 12.36 22.93 -15.69
CA LEU A 46 11.18 22.75 -14.83
C LEU A 46 11.51 23.08 -13.37
N HIS A 47 12.66 22.61 -12.89
CA HIS A 47 13.12 22.88 -11.55
C HIS A 47 13.42 24.37 -11.33
N GLU A 48 14.11 25.03 -12.26
CA GLU A 48 14.35 26.47 -12.21
C GLU A 48 13.03 27.26 -12.15
N ALA A 49 12.08 26.93 -13.03
CA ALA A 49 10.76 27.58 -13.05
C ALA A 49 10.02 27.41 -11.72
N HIS A 50 9.98 26.20 -11.16
CA HIS A 50 9.37 25.93 -9.86
C HIS A 50 10.10 26.63 -8.71
N GLY A 51 11.43 26.63 -8.71
CA GLY A 51 12.23 27.31 -7.69
C GLY A 51 12.00 28.82 -7.69
N LEU A 52 11.85 29.44 -8.86
CA LEU A 52 11.51 30.85 -9.00
C LEU A 52 10.10 31.17 -8.49
N LEU A 53 9.16 30.22 -8.58
CA LEU A 53 7.77 30.39 -8.13
C LEU A 53 7.56 29.95 -6.67
N ALA A 54 8.49 29.19 -6.08
CA ALA A 54 8.35 28.61 -4.74
C ALA A 54 8.01 29.67 -3.68
N SER A 55 8.74 30.78 -3.66
CA SER A 55 8.47 31.90 -2.73
C SER A 55 7.06 32.50 -2.89
N ALA A 56 6.52 32.54 -4.11
CA ALA A 56 5.16 33.03 -4.36
C ALA A 56 4.11 32.03 -3.86
N ILE A 57 4.36 30.73 -4.03
CA ILE A 57 3.52 29.64 -3.51
C ILE A 57 3.54 29.66 -1.98
N ASP A 58 4.72 29.74 -1.36
CA ASP A 58 4.88 29.81 0.11
C ASP A 58 4.15 31.01 0.69
N THR A 59 4.24 32.17 0.03
CA THR A 59 3.50 33.37 0.43
C THR A 59 2.00 33.16 0.34
N ALA A 60 1.50 32.58 -0.77
CA ALA A 60 0.09 32.29 -0.94
C ALA A 60 -0.44 31.30 0.11
N ILE A 61 0.34 30.26 0.46
CA ILE A 61 0.03 29.31 1.52
C ILE A 61 0.01 30.01 2.89
N SER A 62 1.03 30.83 3.17
CA SER A 62 1.14 31.61 4.42
C SER A 62 -0.03 32.58 4.61
N ASP A 63 -0.49 33.23 3.53
CA ASP A 63 -1.63 34.13 3.56
C ASP A 63 -2.94 33.43 3.88
N VAL A 64 -3.12 32.19 3.40
CA VAL A 64 -4.26 31.35 3.77
C VAL A 64 -4.22 30.98 5.26
N PHE A 65 -3.09 30.47 5.76
CA PHE A 65 -2.95 30.10 7.17
C PHE A 65 -3.04 31.30 8.12
N SER A 66 -2.56 32.45 7.68
CA SER A 66 -2.65 33.73 8.41
C SER A 66 -4.02 34.41 8.26
N ARG A 67 -4.97 33.79 7.55
CA ARG A 67 -6.31 34.34 7.24
C ARG A 67 -6.29 35.69 6.53
N ARG A 68 -5.19 36.01 5.83
CA ARG A 68 -5.06 37.18 4.93
C ARG A 68 -5.69 36.92 3.57
N ALA A 69 -5.90 35.66 3.21
CA ALA A 69 -6.61 35.22 2.01
C ALA A 69 -7.59 34.07 2.34
N PRO A 70 -8.77 34.00 1.67
CA PRO A 70 -9.76 32.95 1.92
C PRO A 70 -9.38 31.66 1.20
N LEU A 71 -9.50 30.48 1.81
CA LEU A 71 -9.06 29.19 1.21
C LEU A 71 -9.67 28.92 -0.17
N ASP A 72 -10.90 29.39 -0.41
CA ASP A 72 -11.74 29.21 -1.59
C ASP A 72 -11.63 30.33 -2.64
N ASP A 73 -10.57 31.15 -2.61
CA ASP A 73 -10.35 32.21 -3.60
C ASP A 73 -10.34 31.66 -5.06
N PRO A 74 -11.37 31.95 -5.87
CA PRO A 74 -11.54 31.38 -7.20
C PRO A 74 -10.48 31.88 -8.19
N ASP A 75 -9.84 33.02 -7.90
CA ASP A 75 -8.81 33.62 -8.74
C ASP A 75 -7.41 33.20 -8.31
N ARG A 76 -7.22 32.48 -7.20
CA ARG A 76 -5.88 32.05 -6.74
C ARG A 76 -5.19 31.17 -7.78
N GLN A 77 -5.88 30.13 -8.25
CA GLN A 77 -5.34 29.23 -9.27
C GLN A 77 -4.96 30.03 -10.52
N ARG A 78 -5.86 30.93 -10.94
CA ARG A 78 -5.65 31.79 -12.09
C ARG A 78 -4.40 32.66 -11.95
N ARG A 79 -4.20 33.29 -10.79
CA ARG A 79 -3.02 34.13 -10.51
C ARG A 79 -1.72 33.34 -10.46
N LEU A 80 -1.75 32.12 -9.91
CA LEU A 80 -0.57 31.23 -9.90
C LEU A 80 -0.19 30.78 -11.31
N GLU A 81 -1.18 30.40 -12.12
CA GLU A 81 -1.00 30.07 -13.54
C GLU A 81 -0.45 31.25 -14.35
N ASP A 82 -0.99 32.45 -14.16
CA ASP A 82 -0.54 33.67 -14.85
C ASP A 82 0.88 34.06 -14.43
N ALA A 83 1.19 33.96 -13.13
CA ALA A 83 2.55 34.17 -12.61
C ALA A 83 3.54 33.15 -13.17
N TYR A 84 3.14 31.87 -13.29
CA TYR A 84 3.97 30.85 -13.93
C TYR A 84 4.26 31.21 -15.39
N ALA A 85 3.23 31.58 -16.16
CA ALA A 85 3.40 31.97 -17.56
C ALA A 85 4.29 33.22 -17.71
N GLU A 86 4.20 34.20 -16.81
CA GLU A 86 5.07 35.36 -16.79
C GLU A 86 6.54 34.96 -16.56
N VAL A 87 6.81 34.10 -15.57
CA VAL A 87 8.16 33.58 -15.26
C VAL A 87 8.80 32.92 -16.48
N ILE A 88 8.04 32.08 -17.19
CA ILE A 88 8.50 31.42 -18.43
C ILE A 88 8.69 32.45 -19.56
N SER A 89 7.75 33.38 -19.73
CA SER A 89 7.80 34.38 -20.82
C SER A 89 9.00 35.33 -20.73
N ALA A 90 9.45 35.62 -19.51
CA ALA A 90 10.58 36.51 -19.25
C ALA A 90 11.95 35.85 -19.51
N ARG A 91 12.00 34.53 -19.77
CA ARG A 91 13.24 33.75 -19.85
C ARG A 91 13.29 32.88 -21.12
N PRO A 92 14.04 33.30 -22.16
CA PRO A 92 14.15 32.56 -23.41
C PRO A 92 14.61 31.10 -23.25
N ASP A 93 15.51 30.82 -22.30
CA ASP A 93 16.03 29.47 -22.07
C ASP A 93 14.94 28.52 -21.51
N LEU A 94 14.02 29.01 -20.67
CA LEU A 94 12.89 28.21 -20.19
C LEU A 94 11.86 27.96 -21.30
N GLN A 95 11.65 28.92 -22.19
CA GLN A 95 10.73 28.78 -23.33
C GLN A 95 11.14 27.70 -24.34
N GLN A 96 12.42 27.32 -24.37
CA GLN A 96 12.90 26.22 -25.21
C GLN A 96 12.31 24.87 -24.77
N HIS A 97 11.96 24.73 -23.49
CA HIS A 97 11.55 23.46 -22.89
C HIS A 97 10.12 23.48 -22.31
N ILE A 98 9.59 24.64 -21.94
CA ILE A 98 8.28 24.78 -21.30
C ILE A 98 7.40 25.67 -22.16
N ARG A 99 6.23 25.16 -22.52
CA ARG A 99 5.20 25.94 -23.23
C ARG A 99 4.00 26.08 -22.33
N CYS A 100 3.69 27.30 -21.95
CA CYS A 100 2.53 27.57 -21.11
C CYS A 100 1.88 28.92 -21.43
N GLY A 101 0.61 29.04 -21.08
CA GLY A 101 -0.18 30.26 -21.27
C GLY A 101 -1.66 29.97 -21.41
N ARG A 102 -2.49 31.02 -21.39
CA ARG A 102 -3.94 30.86 -21.58
C ARG A 102 -4.32 30.77 -23.05
N LYS A 103 -5.15 29.80 -23.37
CA LYS A 103 -5.85 29.72 -24.65
C LYS A 103 -6.95 30.79 -24.72
N PRO A 104 -7.44 31.12 -25.92
CA PRO A 104 -8.53 32.10 -26.10
C PRO A 104 -9.83 31.78 -25.33
N ASP A 105 -10.06 30.51 -24.99
CA ASP A 105 -11.20 30.04 -24.20
C ASP A 105 -11.01 30.19 -22.67
N GLY A 106 -9.86 30.73 -22.24
CA GLY A 106 -9.52 30.94 -20.83
C GLY A 106 -8.82 29.75 -20.15
N THR A 107 -8.72 28.59 -20.82
CA THR A 107 -8.05 27.41 -20.27
C THR A 107 -6.53 27.61 -20.24
N PHE A 108 -5.88 27.22 -19.14
CA PHE A 108 -4.43 27.26 -19.05
C PHE A 108 -3.82 26.04 -19.73
N GLN A 109 -2.91 26.27 -20.68
CA GLN A 109 -2.09 25.25 -21.28
C GLN A 109 -0.75 25.22 -20.58
N TRP A 110 -0.26 24.02 -20.31
CA TRP A 110 1.09 23.78 -19.83
C TRP A 110 1.59 22.45 -20.39
N GLU A 111 2.69 22.46 -21.12
CA GLU A 111 3.29 21.29 -21.75
C GLU A 111 4.83 21.41 -21.79
N PHE A 112 5.50 20.26 -21.80
CA PHE A 112 6.94 20.14 -21.97
C PHE A 112 7.25 18.90 -22.84
N PRO A 113 8.40 18.84 -23.52
CA PRO A 113 8.72 17.71 -24.39
C PRO A 113 9.05 16.46 -23.56
N THR A 114 8.47 15.34 -23.96
CA THR A 114 8.77 14.01 -23.40
C THR A 114 9.54 13.18 -24.41
N ASP A 115 10.47 12.37 -23.91
CA ASP A 115 11.30 11.44 -24.68
C ASP A 115 11.51 10.16 -23.87
N SER A 116 10.82 9.09 -24.26
CA SER A 116 10.87 7.77 -23.61
C SER A 116 12.26 7.12 -23.57
N THR A 117 13.22 7.65 -24.33
CA THR A 117 14.61 7.16 -24.39
C THR A 117 15.56 7.91 -23.46
N LYS A 118 15.13 9.05 -22.92
CA LYS A 118 15.93 9.87 -22.00
C LYS A 118 15.47 9.70 -20.56
N SER A 119 16.39 9.93 -19.63
CA SER A 119 16.08 9.97 -18.20
C SER A 119 16.89 11.07 -17.55
N ALA A 120 16.23 11.90 -16.76
CA ALA A 120 16.88 12.83 -15.87
C ALA A 120 17.38 12.05 -14.65
N THR A 121 18.63 12.28 -14.27
CA THR A 121 19.28 11.62 -13.14
C THR A 121 20.06 12.67 -12.34
N VAL A 122 20.11 12.51 -11.02
CA VAL A 122 20.95 13.37 -10.18
C VAL A 122 22.35 12.78 -10.01
N THR A 123 23.36 13.65 -10.07
CA THR A 123 24.73 13.27 -9.75
C THR A 123 25.04 13.62 -8.30
N ASN A 124 25.27 12.60 -7.48
CA ASN A 124 25.70 12.81 -6.10
C ASN A 124 27.18 13.22 -6.07
N ALA A 125 27.44 14.37 -5.46
CA ALA A 125 28.78 14.96 -5.32
C ALA A 125 29.35 14.81 -3.89
N GLY A 126 28.59 14.22 -2.97
CA GLY A 126 29.00 13.96 -1.60
C GLY A 126 28.02 13.07 -0.84
N LEU A 127 28.22 13.01 0.47
CA LEU A 127 27.29 12.44 1.43
C LEU A 127 27.35 13.21 2.74
N ARG A 128 26.31 13.05 3.56
CA ARG A 128 26.22 13.57 4.91
C ARG A 128 25.98 12.43 5.89
N ILE A 129 26.83 12.34 6.90
CA ILE A 129 26.64 11.45 8.04
C ILE A 129 25.83 12.20 9.09
N PHE A 130 24.76 11.58 9.58
CA PHE A 130 23.94 12.10 10.65
C PHE A 130 24.14 11.27 11.91
N HIS A 131 24.27 11.95 13.04
CA HIS A 131 24.32 11.35 14.37
C HIS A 131 23.12 11.85 15.17
N SER A 132 22.11 11.01 15.36
CA SER A 132 20.82 11.42 15.96
C SER A 132 20.96 11.84 17.42
N VAL A 133 21.72 11.11 18.22
CA VAL A 133 21.93 11.41 19.65
C VAL A 133 22.67 12.74 19.87
N LYS A 134 23.74 13.01 19.09
CA LYS A 134 24.51 14.26 19.19
C LYS A 134 23.94 15.40 18.35
N ARG A 135 22.93 15.15 17.52
CA ARG A 135 22.36 16.08 16.54
C ARG A 135 23.43 16.71 15.64
N GLN A 136 24.38 15.90 15.18
CA GLN A 136 25.46 16.34 14.30
C GLN A 136 25.23 15.87 12.87
N ALA A 137 25.57 16.73 11.92
CA ALA A 137 25.62 16.44 10.50
C ALA A 137 27.05 16.71 10.00
N ILE A 138 27.69 15.67 9.45
CA ILE A 138 29.09 15.72 9.02
C ILE A 138 29.13 15.51 7.50
N PRO A 139 29.46 16.54 6.71
CA PRO A 139 29.54 16.41 5.26
C PRO A 139 30.85 15.75 4.83
N ILE A 140 30.77 14.91 3.79
CA ILE A 140 31.90 14.26 3.12
C ILE A 140 31.72 14.42 1.62
N GLY A 141 32.53 15.29 1.00
CA GLY A 141 32.51 15.49 -0.44
C GLY A 141 33.21 14.37 -1.21
N PHE A 142 32.80 14.15 -2.46
CA PHE A 142 33.39 13.18 -3.39
C PHE A 142 34.42 13.76 -4.35
N ASP A 143 34.89 14.99 -4.12
CA ASP A 143 35.83 15.69 -5.00
C ASP A 143 35.33 15.70 -6.48
N GLN A 144 34.03 15.94 -6.69
CA GLN A 144 33.32 15.95 -7.99
C GLN A 144 33.28 14.61 -8.74
N ARG A 145 33.34 13.48 -8.03
CA ARG A 145 33.30 12.13 -8.62
C ARG A 145 32.00 11.40 -8.29
N GLN A 146 31.51 10.59 -9.22
CA GLN A 146 30.39 9.66 -9.00
C GLN A 146 30.87 8.42 -8.24
N LEU A 147 30.65 8.42 -6.92
CA LEU A 147 31.05 7.33 -6.02
C LEU A 147 29.87 6.67 -5.29
N GLY A 148 28.63 7.05 -5.61
CA GLY A 148 27.41 6.48 -5.05
C GLY A 148 27.43 4.94 -4.97
N PRO A 149 27.75 4.22 -6.07
CA PRO A 149 27.76 2.75 -6.05
C PRO A 149 28.81 2.16 -5.11
N ALA A 150 30.00 2.75 -5.05
CA ALA A 150 31.09 2.30 -4.19
C ALA A 150 30.78 2.58 -2.71
N VAL A 151 30.19 3.74 -2.41
CA VAL A 151 29.72 4.11 -1.07
C VAL A 151 28.61 3.18 -0.62
N GLY A 152 27.59 2.97 -1.45
CA GLY A 152 26.48 2.06 -1.15
C GLY A 152 26.94 0.62 -0.94
N LYS A 153 27.95 0.16 -1.69
CA LYS A 153 28.57 -1.15 -1.47
C LYS A 153 29.20 -1.25 -0.08
N ILE A 154 29.97 -0.24 0.34
CA ILE A 154 30.59 -0.26 1.68
C ILE A 154 29.54 -0.17 2.78
N LEU A 155 28.55 0.72 2.65
CA LEU A 155 27.48 0.87 3.65
C LEU A 155 26.65 -0.42 3.77
N GLY A 156 26.36 -1.11 2.67
CA GLY A 156 25.70 -2.42 2.68
C GLY A 156 26.52 -3.55 3.32
N PHE A 157 27.83 -3.36 3.53
CA PHE A 157 28.70 -4.28 4.28
C PHE A 157 28.80 -3.91 5.76
N LEU A 158 28.29 -2.74 6.18
CA LEU A 158 28.23 -2.30 7.57
C LEU A 158 26.90 -2.70 8.24
N ASP A 159 26.47 -3.93 8.01
CA ASP A 159 25.21 -4.51 8.51
C ASP A 159 25.41 -5.42 9.75
N GLY A 160 26.65 -5.54 10.25
CA GLY A 160 26.97 -6.41 11.39
C GLY A 160 27.12 -7.89 11.04
N THR A 161 27.15 -8.24 9.75
CA THR A 161 27.37 -9.63 9.29
C THR A 161 28.75 -9.87 8.69
N HIS A 162 29.50 -8.81 8.40
CA HIS A 162 30.85 -8.86 7.84
C HIS A 162 31.93 -8.45 8.83
N GLN A 163 33.06 -9.15 8.81
CA GLN A 163 34.23 -8.86 9.65
C GLN A 163 35.05 -7.69 9.09
N THR A 164 35.79 -7.00 9.96
CA THR A 164 36.67 -5.87 9.61
C THR A 164 37.59 -6.15 8.41
N GLU A 165 38.23 -7.33 8.35
CA GLU A 165 39.13 -7.68 7.23
C GLU A 165 38.37 -7.87 5.91
N GLU A 166 37.11 -8.29 5.94
CA GLU A 166 36.27 -8.40 4.73
C GLU A 166 35.93 -7.01 4.21
N VAL A 167 35.47 -6.11 5.10
CA VAL A 167 35.17 -4.71 4.74
C VAL A 167 36.42 -4.01 4.21
N LYS A 168 37.57 -4.17 4.87
CA LYS A 168 38.87 -3.66 4.41
C LYS A 168 39.21 -4.15 3.00
N THR A 169 39.00 -5.43 2.74
CA THR A 169 39.27 -6.05 1.43
C THR A 169 38.41 -5.41 0.35
N VAL A 170 37.12 -5.15 0.62
CA VAL A 170 36.23 -4.47 -0.32
C VAL A 170 36.69 -3.03 -0.60
N VAL A 171 37.13 -2.31 0.44
CA VAL A 171 37.67 -0.94 0.27
C VAL A 171 38.95 -0.96 -0.57
N ALA A 172 39.90 -1.86 -0.28
CA ALA A 172 41.16 -1.95 -1.01
C ALA A 172 40.99 -2.36 -2.49
N THR A 173 39.94 -3.13 -2.81
CA THR A 173 39.67 -3.60 -4.17
C THR A 173 38.78 -2.65 -4.98
N SER A 174 38.34 -1.53 -4.41
CA SER A 174 37.47 -0.54 -5.07
C SER A 174 38.18 0.37 -6.10
N GLY A 175 39.50 0.21 -6.25
CA GLY A 175 40.37 1.07 -7.07
C GLY A 175 40.98 2.22 -6.26
N ARG A 176 42.18 2.69 -6.64
CA ARG A 176 42.97 3.66 -5.84
C ARG A 176 42.18 4.91 -5.43
N ASP A 177 41.38 5.42 -6.35
CA ASP A 177 40.62 6.65 -6.17
C ASP A 177 39.45 6.47 -5.19
N SER A 178 38.66 5.40 -5.34
CA SER A 178 37.58 5.04 -4.43
C SER A 178 38.11 4.63 -3.05
N GLU A 179 39.22 3.88 -3.01
CA GLU A 179 39.83 3.38 -1.77
C GLU A 179 40.15 4.54 -0.81
N ARG A 180 40.72 5.63 -1.32
CA ARG A 180 41.06 6.81 -0.51
C ARG A 180 39.81 7.42 0.13
N LEU A 181 38.73 7.58 -0.63
CA LEU A 181 37.51 8.20 -0.14
C LEU A 181 36.73 7.29 0.81
N LEU A 182 36.62 6.00 0.46
CA LEU A 182 35.96 5.01 1.32
C LEU A 182 36.73 4.83 2.64
N THR A 183 38.06 4.89 2.60
CA THR A 183 38.87 4.91 3.82
C THR A 183 38.57 6.16 4.66
N ARG A 184 38.43 7.34 4.05
CA ARG A 184 38.02 8.57 4.74
C ARG A 184 36.62 8.48 5.33
N LEU A 185 35.68 7.83 4.63
CA LEU A 185 34.33 7.59 5.13
C LEU A 185 34.36 6.70 6.39
N ILE A 186 35.10 5.59 6.36
CA ILE A 186 35.27 4.71 7.52
C ILE A 186 35.98 5.43 8.68
N GLU A 187 37.02 6.22 8.38
CA GLU A 187 37.71 7.09 9.35
C GLU A 187 36.73 8.07 10.02
N SER A 188 35.89 8.74 9.24
CA SER A 188 34.90 9.69 9.74
C SER A 188 33.81 9.01 10.57
N LEU A 189 33.26 7.89 10.09
CA LEU A 189 32.28 7.10 10.85
C LEU A 189 32.86 6.65 12.19
N HIS A 190 34.12 6.21 12.23
CA HIS A 190 34.77 5.82 13.47
C HIS A 190 35.04 7.02 14.40
N GLN A 191 35.61 8.10 13.86
CA GLN A 191 35.94 9.31 14.63
C GLN A 191 34.71 9.94 15.28
N HIS A 192 33.54 9.86 14.62
CA HIS A 192 32.29 10.41 15.12
C HIS A 192 31.44 9.40 15.89
N GLU A 193 31.97 8.23 16.25
CA GLU A 193 31.26 7.18 17.01
C GLU A 193 30.02 6.63 16.30
N CYS A 194 30.03 6.65 14.96
CA CYS A 194 28.99 6.12 14.09
C CYS A 194 29.29 4.69 13.59
N LEU A 195 30.43 4.10 13.98
CA LEU A 195 30.84 2.74 13.62
C LEU A 195 30.97 1.87 14.87
N VAL A 196 30.31 0.72 14.89
CA VAL A 196 30.31 -0.26 15.99
C VAL A 196 31.04 -1.52 15.56
N SER A 197 31.76 -2.14 16.49
CA SER A 197 32.38 -3.45 16.29
C SER A 197 31.97 -4.42 17.39
N SER A 198 31.75 -5.69 17.04
CA SER A 198 31.35 -6.75 17.97
C SER A 198 32.06 -8.06 17.66
N SER A 199 32.33 -8.88 18.68
CA SER A 199 32.86 -10.25 18.49
C SER A 199 31.77 -11.25 18.05
N THR A 200 30.49 -10.87 18.15
CA THR A 200 29.34 -11.71 17.78
C THR A 200 28.40 -10.96 16.83
N SER A 201 27.87 -11.67 15.83
CA SER A 201 26.75 -11.21 15.00
C SER A 201 25.45 -11.76 15.60
N SER A 202 24.65 -10.93 16.26
CA SER A 202 23.51 -11.39 17.08
C SER A 202 22.13 -10.95 16.58
N VAL A 203 22.07 -10.06 15.58
CA VAL A 203 20.79 -9.46 15.17
C VAL A 203 19.92 -10.49 14.44
N ARG A 204 20.46 -11.18 13.43
CA ARG A 204 19.67 -12.10 12.58
C ARG A 204 19.03 -13.26 13.36
N SER A 205 19.81 -13.94 14.20
CA SER A 205 19.32 -15.13 14.93
C SER A 205 18.18 -14.80 15.87
N HIS A 206 18.24 -13.63 16.53
CA HIS A 206 17.19 -13.21 17.46
C HIS A 206 15.83 -13.04 16.78
N TRP A 207 15.81 -12.45 15.58
CA TRP A 207 14.57 -12.33 14.80
C TRP A 207 14.03 -13.71 14.39
N LEU A 208 14.89 -14.65 13.98
CA LEU A 208 14.43 -15.99 13.59
C LEU A 208 13.92 -16.83 14.77
N GLU A 209 14.44 -16.58 15.98
CA GLU A 209 14.00 -17.23 17.21
C GLU A 209 12.67 -16.67 17.74
N THR A 210 12.37 -15.40 17.44
CA THR A 210 11.22 -14.67 18.01
C THR A 210 10.01 -14.67 17.07
N LEU A 211 10.23 -14.73 15.76
CA LEU A 211 9.16 -14.71 14.76
C LEU A 211 8.72 -16.13 14.39
N HIS A 212 7.41 -16.30 14.21
CA HIS A 212 6.85 -17.52 13.64
C HIS A 212 6.92 -17.46 12.11
N ASP A 213 6.98 -18.63 11.50
CA ASP A 213 6.85 -18.75 10.05
C ASP A 213 5.52 -18.11 9.59
N GLN A 214 5.56 -17.36 8.48
CA GLN A 214 4.42 -16.62 7.90
C GLN A 214 3.97 -15.36 8.66
N ASP A 215 4.70 -14.94 9.70
CA ASP A 215 4.46 -13.66 10.36
C ASP A 215 4.61 -12.47 9.40
N MET A 216 3.71 -11.50 9.54
CA MET A 216 3.78 -10.19 8.89
C MET A 216 3.98 -9.12 9.96
N ILE A 217 5.01 -8.30 9.81
CA ILE A 217 5.39 -7.27 10.77
C ILE A 217 5.33 -5.91 10.07
N HIS A 218 4.59 -5.00 10.66
CA HIS A 218 4.59 -3.60 10.26
C HIS A 218 5.68 -2.84 11.03
N LEU A 219 6.62 -2.25 10.30
CA LEU A 219 7.79 -1.54 10.84
C LEU A 219 7.59 -0.01 10.89
N GLY A 220 6.47 0.49 10.35
CA GLY A 220 6.10 1.91 10.32
C GLY A 220 5.95 2.44 8.89
N HIS A 221 5.18 3.52 8.74
CA HIS A 221 4.78 4.08 7.43
C HIS A 221 4.14 3.02 6.52
N ALA A 222 4.82 2.56 5.46
CA ALA A 222 4.41 1.49 4.57
C ALA A 222 5.28 0.22 4.69
N ALA A 223 6.31 0.27 5.56
CA ALA A 223 7.33 -0.77 5.64
C ALA A 223 6.78 -2.06 6.29
N LEU A 224 6.79 -3.14 5.52
CA LEU A 224 6.34 -4.46 5.97
C LEU A 224 7.44 -5.50 5.82
N LEU A 225 7.46 -6.45 6.75
CA LEU A 225 8.36 -7.60 6.74
C LEU A 225 7.55 -8.88 6.83
N TYR A 226 7.74 -9.77 5.87
CA TYR A 226 7.09 -11.07 5.81
C TYR A 226 8.08 -12.20 6.07
N ARG A 227 7.73 -13.11 6.98
CA ARG A 227 8.55 -14.27 7.33
C ARG A 227 8.24 -15.48 6.48
N GLN A 228 9.24 -15.97 5.75
CA GLN A 228 9.16 -17.19 4.97
C GLN A 228 10.27 -18.14 5.40
N ARG A 229 9.95 -19.20 6.15
CA ARG A 229 10.89 -20.21 6.67
C ARG A 229 12.10 -19.64 7.36
N ASP A 230 13.22 -19.48 6.63
CA ASP A 230 14.52 -18.94 7.05
C ASP A 230 14.90 -17.62 6.37
N HIS A 231 14.00 -17.11 5.54
CA HIS A 231 14.09 -15.87 4.78
C HIS A 231 13.10 -14.80 5.25
N LEU A 232 13.39 -13.56 4.87
CA LEU A 232 12.57 -12.39 5.16
C LEU A 232 12.40 -11.57 3.89
N LEU A 233 11.16 -11.26 3.54
CA LEU A 233 10.82 -10.40 2.41
C LEU A 233 10.46 -9.04 2.95
N TRP A 234 11.00 -7.98 2.37
CA TRP A 234 10.72 -6.60 2.78
C TRP A 234 9.87 -5.92 1.73
N PHE A 235 8.92 -5.11 2.15
CA PHE A 235 8.06 -4.30 1.29
C PHE A 235 8.17 -2.85 1.73
N ASP A 236 8.36 -1.94 0.77
CA ASP A 236 8.47 -0.48 0.95
C ASP A 236 9.26 -0.07 2.20
N PRO A 237 10.55 -0.44 2.32
CA PRO A 237 11.29 -0.28 3.56
C PRO A 237 11.68 1.19 3.77
N TRP A 238 10.72 2.00 4.18
CA TRP A 238 10.92 3.35 4.66
C TRP A 238 11.06 3.29 6.18
N LEU A 239 12.30 3.28 6.66
CA LEU A 239 12.61 3.08 8.08
C LEU A 239 12.97 4.38 8.82
N LEU A 240 13.09 5.48 8.09
CA LEU A 240 13.46 6.78 8.61
C LEU A 240 12.23 7.67 8.83
N PRO A 241 11.93 8.15 10.04
CA PRO A 241 10.85 9.11 10.22
C PRO A 241 11.11 10.39 9.40
N TRP A 242 10.06 10.89 8.73
CA TRP A 242 10.09 12.15 7.96
C TRP A 242 10.61 13.34 8.81
N PHE A 243 10.28 13.32 10.10
CA PHE A 243 10.80 14.25 11.10
C PHE A 243 12.09 13.67 11.72
N ALA A 244 13.22 13.89 11.04
CA ALA A 244 14.55 13.52 11.53
C ALA A 244 15.01 14.29 12.80
N GLU A 245 14.09 14.90 13.55
CA GLU A 245 14.35 15.59 14.82
C GLU A 245 14.09 14.71 16.06
N SER A 246 13.62 13.46 15.88
CA SER A 246 13.46 12.52 16.98
C SER A 246 14.82 12.10 17.55
N SER A 247 14.97 12.19 18.87
CA SER A 247 16.14 11.71 19.61
C SER A 247 16.18 10.19 19.78
N VAL A 248 15.21 9.47 19.22
CA VAL A 248 15.10 8.01 19.31
C VAL A 248 15.85 7.38 18.13
N PRO A 249 16.73 6.39 18.36
CA PRO A 249 17.32 5.61 17.28
C PRO A 249 16.21 5.03 16.39
N SER A 250 16.24 5.31 15.09
CA SER A 250 15.30 4.68 14.15
C SER A 250 15.61 3.19 14.03
N LEU A 251 14.60 2.37 13.72
CA LEU A 251 14.79 0.96 13.44
C LEU A 251 15.65 0.84 12.17
N TRP A 252 16.96 0.56 12.29
CA TRP A 252 17.88 0.63 11.15
C TRP A 252 18.07 -0.71 10.45
N GLY A 253 18.55 -0.68 9.20
CA GLY A 253 18.91 -1.89 8.44
C GLY A 253 19.90 -2.81 9.15
N SER A 254 20.80 -2.27 9.99
CA SER A 254 21.73 -3.06 10.82
C SER A 254 21.08 -3.73 12.03
N LEU A 255 19.88 -3.29 12.43
CA LEU A 255 19.05 -3.90 13.48
C LEU A 255 18.04 -4.88 12.92
N LEU A 256 17.97 -4.99 11.59
CA LEU A 256 17.08 -5.90 10.90
C LEU A 256 17.89 -7.00 10.18
N PRO A 257 17.31 -8.19 10.05
CA PRO A 257 17.93 -9.29 9.34
C PRO A 257 17.98 -9.00 7.83
N LYS A 258 19.08 -9.39 7.18
CA LYS A 258 19.25 -9.25 5.73
C LYS A 258 18.03 -9.79 4.96
N PRO A 259 17.38 -8.97 4.11
CA PRO A 259 16.27 -9.43 3.29
C PRO A 259 16.74 -10.44 2.23
N ALA A 260 15.88 -11.41 1.92
CA ALA A 260 16.04 -12.27 0.76
C ALA A 260 15.64 -11.56 -0.53
N ALA A 261 14.72 -10.60 -0.43
CA ALA A 261 14.27 -9.72 -1.50
C ALA A 261 13.58 -8.49 -0.90
N VAL A 262 13.65 -7.37 -1.61
CA VAL A 262 12.92 -6.14 -1.29
C VAL A 262 11.94 -5.86 -2.43
N PHE A 263 10.71 -5.52 -2.10
CA PHE A 263 9.66 -5.19 -3.04
C PHE A 263 9.27 -3.73 -2.87
N LEU A 264 9.40 -2.94 -3.94
CA LEU A 264 8.94 -1.56 -3.99
C LEU A 264 7.60 -1.55 -4.72
N THR A 265 6.56 -1.04 -4.07
CA THR A 265 5.19 -1.04 -4.59
C THR A 265 5.02 0.00 -5.68
N HIS A 266 5.51 1.22 -5.47
CA HIS A 266 5.36 2.32 -6.42
C HIS A 266 6.31 3.48 -6.14
N ASP A 267 6.29 4.44 -7.07
CA ASP A 267 7.19 5.57 -7.07
C ASP A 267 6.55 6.77 -6.38
N HIS A 268 6.67 6.76 -5.07
CA HIS A 268 6.49 7.93 -4.25
C HIS A 268 7.63 7.92 -3.24
N ASP A 269 8.05 9.12 -2.81
CA ASP A 269 9.26 9.23 -2.02
C ASP A 269 9.12 8.39 -0.75
N ASP A 270 8.00 8.50 -0.03
CA ASP A 270 7.69 7.73 1.19
C ASP A 270 7.65 6.19 1.03
N HIS A 271 7.54 5.62 -0.19
CA HIS A 271 7.67 4.19 -0.47
C HIS A 271 9.08 3.76 -0.93
N VAL A 272 9.89 4.70 -1.41
CA VAL A 272 11.24 4.47 -1.97
C VAL A 272 12.24 5.39 -1.29
N ASP A 273 12.71 5.01 -0.09
CA ASP A 273 13.70 5.81 0.64
C ASP A 273 15.15 5.51 0.19
N PRO A 274 15.84 6.42 -0.54
CA PRO A 274 17.23 6.18 -0.95
C PRO A 274 18.16 6.04 0.25
N ARG A 275 17.82 6.69 1.37
CA ARG A 275 18.60 6.60 2.60
C ARG A 275 18.55 5.18 3.14
N THR A 276 17.38 4.58 3.32
CA THR A 276 17.27 3.17 3.77
C THR A 276 17.93 2.21 2.78
N LEU A 277 17.65 2.32 1.48
CA LEU A 277 18.21 1.45 0.43
C LEU A 277 19.75 1.53 0.35
N LEU A 278 20.34 2.68 0.63
CA LEU A 278 21.80 2.87 0.65
C LEU A 278 22.51 1.95 1.67
N HIS A 279 21.84 1.52 2.75
CA HIS A 279 22.43 0.65 3.78
C HIS A 279 22.12 -0.83 3.60
N LEU A 280 21.29 -1.21 2.62
CA LEU A 280 21.03 -2.63 2.36
C LEU A 280 22.20 -3.32 1.66
N PRO A 281 22.42 -4.62 1.89
CA PRO A 281 23.40 -5.40 1.14
C PRO A 281 23.11 -5.34 -0.36
N LYS A 282 24.12 -5.01 -1.17
CA LYS A 282 23.95 -4.71 -2.61
C LYS A 282 23.79 -5.92 -3.51
N ASP A 283 23.91 -7.12 -2.94
CA ASP A 283 23.56 -8.39 -3.56
C ASP A 283 22.07 -8.77 -3.36
N THR A 284 21.34 -8.01 -2.54
CA THR A 284 19.89 -8.21 -2.33
C THR A 284 19.12 -7.92 -3.64
N PRO A 285 18.27 -8.85 -4.11
CA PRO A 285 17.33 -8.59 -5.20
C PRO A 285 16.35 -7.47 -4.82
N ILE A 286 16.27 -6.44 -5.66
CA ILE A 286 15.26 -5.37 -5.54
C ILE A 286 14.21 -5.57 -6.64
N ILE A 287 12.97 -5.80 -6.24
CA ILE A 287 11.82 -5.97 -7.12
C ILE A 287 11.12 -4.63 -7.25
N VAL A 288 10.92 -4.19 -8.50
CA VAL A 288 10.30 -2.91 -8.82
C VAL A 288 9.16 -3.07 -9.83
N PRO A 289 8.23 -2.11 -9.92
CA PRO A 289 7.24 -2.07 -10.98
C PRO A 289 7.88 -2.10 -12.36
N SER A 290 7.36 -2.94 -13.25
CA SER A 290 7.95 -3.07 -14.58
C SER A 290 7.66 -1.88 -15.48
N ARG A 291 8.69 -1.52 -16.25
CA ARG A 291 8.59 -0.64 -17.42
C ARG A 291 7.61 -1.14 -18.48
N ARG A 292 7.23 -2.42 -18.50
CA ARG A 292 6.18 -2.93 -19.40
C ARG A 292 4.80 -2.32 -19.11
N ASN A 293 4.59 -1.77 -17.91
CA ASN A 293 3.34 -1.14 -17.50
C ASN A 293 3.28 0.38 -17.81
N ARG A 294 4.28 0.95 -18.53
CA ARG A 294 4.47 2.40 -18.74
C ARG A 294 3.28 3.15 -19.35
N ARG A 295 3.11 4.40 -18.90
CA ARG A 295 2.61 5.52 -19.72
C ARG A 295 3.72 6.59 -19.84
N THR A 296 3.41 7.78 -20.39
CA THR A 296 4.36 8.78 -20.91
C THR A 296 5.47 9.23 -19.93
N LEU A 297 5.24 9.14 -18.62
CA LEU A 297 6.16 9.56 -17.55
C LEU A 297 6.28 8.43 -16.51
N SER A 298 7.51 8.15 -16.04
CA SER A 298 7.76 7.07 -15.06
C SER A 298 9.03 7.34 -14.25
N TYR A 299 9.14 6.74 -13.06
CA TYR A 299 10.40 6.78 -12.31
C TYR A 299 11.47 5.94 -12.97
N ASP A 300 12.70 6.40 -12.90
CA ASP A 300 13.84 5.58 -13.29
C ASP A 300 14.47 4.83 -12.11
N TYR A 301 13.76 3.81 -11.62
CA TYR A 301 14.27 2.88 -10.60
C TYR A 301 15.64 2.32 -10.95
N LEU A 302 15.89 1.98 -12.22
CA LEU A 302 17.16 1.38 -12.59
C LEU A 302 18.31 2.37 -12.40
N SER A 303 18.11 3.64 -12.78
CA SER A 303 19.13 4.67 -12.58
C SER A 303 19.36 4.96 -11.10
N LEU A 304 18.29 5.13 -10.30
CA LEU A 304 18.42 5.29 -8.84
C LEU A 304 19.16 4.09 -8.21
N LEU A 305 18.66 2.88 -8.42
CA LEU A 305 19.18 1.69 -7.76
C LEU A 305 20.62 1.38 -8.19
N ARG A 306 20.99 1.64 -9.45
CA ARG A 306 22.39 1.57 -9.90
C ARG A 306 23.26 2.59 -9.19
N GLU A 307 22.80 3.82 -9.03
CA GLU A 307 23.53 4.86 -8.31
C GLU A 307 23.71 4.52 -6.82
N LEU A 308 22.74 3.82 -6.22
CA LEU A 308 22.87 3.27 -4.87
C LEU A 308 23.78 2.03 -4.82
N GLY A 309 24.12 1.43 -5.96
CA GLY A 309 25.05 0.30 -6.08
C GLY A 309 24.39 -1.09 -6.21
N PHE A 310 23.08 -1.17 -6.42
CA PHE A 310 22.40 -2.43 -6.67
C PHE A 310 22.62 -2.92 -8.10
N GLY A 311 23.08 -4.17 -8.22
CA GLY A 311 23.27 -4.84 -9.52
C GLY A 311 22.12 -5.78 -9.92
N HIS A 312 21.29 -6.18 -8.97
CA HIS A 312 20.24 -7.18 -9.16
C HIS A 312 18.85 -6.56 -8.98
N VAL A 313 18.39 -5.86 -10.01
CA VAL A 313 17.04 -5.29 -10.05
C VAL A 313 16.15 -6.15 -10.94
N ILE A 314 15.01 -6.56 -10.41
CA ILE A 314 14.03 -7.41 -11.07
C ILE A 314 12.77 -6.58 -11.31
N GLU A 315 12.33 -6.51 -12.55
CA GLU A 315 11.08 -5.85 -12.91
C GLU A 315 9.95 -6.86 -12.93
N LEU A 316 8.89 -6.64 -12.15
CA LEU A 316 7.66 -7.43 -12.22
C LEU A 316 6.53 -6.61 -12.85
N ALA A 317 6.05 -7.07 -14.01
CA ALA A 317 4.84 -6.53 -14.63
C ALA A 317 3.59 -7.06 -13.92
N HIS A 318 2.43 -6.46 -14.17
CA HIS A 318 1.18 -6.96 -13.58
C HIS A 318 0.93 -8.40 -14.04
N GLY A 319 0.69 -9.30 -13.09
CA GLY A 319 0.56 -10.75 -13.31
C GLY A 319 1.88 -11.52 -13.33
N ASP A 320 3.04 -10.87 -13.41
CA ASP A 320 4.33 -11.53 -13.24
C ASP A 320 4.55 -11.89 -11.76
N SER A 321 5.45 -12.85 -11.49
CA SER A 321 5.74 -13.31 -10.14
C SER A 321 7.22 -13.53 -9.89
N TRP A 322 7.65 -13.32 -8.65
CA TRP A 322 8.96 -13.73 -8.15
C TRP A 322 8.81 -14.95 -7.24
N ALA A 323 9.43 -16.07 -7.62
CA ALA A 323 9.29 -17.34 -6.92
C ALA A 323 10.27 -17.49 -5.74
N PHE A 324 9.83 -18.19 -4.70
CA PHE A 324 10.67 -18.68 -3.61
C PHE A 324 10.26 -20.11 -3.24
N ASP A 325 11.02 -20.76 -2.36
CA ASP A 325 10.75 -22.15 -1.98
C ASP A 325 9.37 -22.29 -1.30
N GLY A 326 8.44 -22.99 -1.97
CA GLY A 326 7.08 -23.20 -1.50
C GLY A 326 6.06 -22.12 -1.90
N GLY A 327 6.46 -21.12 -2.70
CA GLY A 327 5.56 -20.01 -3.04
C GLY A 327 6.07 -19.00 -4.07
N ALA A 328 5.35 -17.90 -4.20
CA ALA A 328 5.74 -16.77 -5.03
C ALA A 328 5.10 -15.46 -4.56
N VAL A 329 5.70 -14.33 -4.91
CA VAL A 329 5.11 -12.99 -4.79
C VAL A 329 4.66 -12.54 -6.18
N TYR A 330 3.38 -12.29 -6.36
CA TYR A 330 2.78 -11.82 -7.61
C TYR A 330 2.61 -10.30 -7.58
N ALA A 331 2.99 -9.63 -8.67
CA ALA A 331 2.67 -8.23 -8.87
C ALA A 331 1.23 -8.08 -9.33
N VAL A 332 0.43 -7.33 -8.58
CA VAL A 332 -0.99 -7.06 -8.82
C VAL A 332 -1.13 -5.57 -9.14
N PRO A 333 -1.98 -5.17 -10.09
CA PRO A 333 -2.19 -3.75 -10.38
C PRO A 333 -2.70 -2.97 -9.17
N PHE A 334 -2.14 -1.77 -8.98
CA PHE A 334 -2.52 -0.80 -7.96
C PHE A 334 -2.83 0.56 -8.62
N TYR A 335 -3.85 1.26 -8.12
CA TYR A 335 -4.44 2.41 -8.84
C TYR A 335 -4.55 3.72 -8.05
N GLY A 336 -3.76 3.91 -6.99
CA GLY A 336 -3.35 5.28 -6.62
C GLY A 336 -2.99 5.52 -5.16
N GLU A 337 -2.48 6.74 -4.90
CA GLU A 337 -1.99 7.24 -3.61
C GLU A 337 -2.12 8.78 -3.57
N ASP A 338 -1.44 9.51 -4.46
CA ASP A 338 -1.54 10.96 -4.56
C ASP A 338 -2.41 11.35 -5.76
N PRO A 339 -3.27 12.37 -5.60
CA PRO A 339 -3.77 13.06 -6.73
C PRO A 339 -2.60 13.46 -7.66
N CYS A 340 -1.51 14.09 -7.23
CA CYS A 340 -0.46 14.66 -8.10
C CYS A 340 0.30 13.78 -9.08
N ASP A 341 0.14 12.46 -9.01
CA ASP A 341 0.94 11.57 -9.82
C ASP A 341 0.55 11.57 -11.29
N LEU A 342 1.55 11.96 -12.08
CA LEU A 342 1.73 11.64 -13.48
C LEU A 342 1.45 10.14 -13.68
N GLU A 343 1.01 9.73 -14.87
CA GLU A 343 0.47 8.39 -15.16
C GLU A 343 1.43 7.18 -14.91
N MET A 344 1.86 6.96 -13.68
CA MET A 344 2.94 6.07 -13.29
C MET A 344 2.36 4.71 -12.90
N PRO A 345 2.93 3.60 -13.40
CA PRO A 345 2.46 2.27 -13.05
C PRO A 345 2.85 1.89 -11.63
N ARG A 346 1.89 1.32 -10.90
CA ARG A 346 2.06 0.90 -9.50
C ARG A 346 1.74 -0.58 -9.30
N ASN A 347 2.35 -1.20 -8.31
CA ASN A 347 2.13 -2.60 -7.92
C ASN A 347 1.62 -2.70 -6.48
N CYS A 348 0.61 -3.54 -6.25
CA CYS A 348 0.46 -4.26 -4.99
C CYS A 348 1.16 -5.62 -5.13
N TYR A 349 1.41 -6.30 -4.00
CA TYR A 349 2.04 -7.61 -4.02
C TYR A 349 1.21 -8.66 -3.31
N LEU A 350 0.86 -9.75 -4.02
CA LEU A 350 0.22 -10.92 -3.46
C LEU A 350 1.26 -12.00 -3.17
N ILE A 351 1.55 -12.23 -1.91
CA ILE A 351 2.38 -13.35 -1.44
C ILE A 351 1.51 -14.60 -1.41
N VAL A 352 1.93 -15.66 -2.09
CA VAL A 352 1.34 -17.00 -2.05
C VAL A 352 2.40 -17.92 -1.48
N ASP A 353 2.28 -18.30 -0.22
CA ASP A 353 3.25 -19.13 0.49
C ASP A 353 2.59 -20.38 1.07
N ARG A 354 2.84 -21.56 0.47
CA ARG A 354 2.42 -22.87 1.00
C ARG A 354 0.94 -22.95 1.42
N GLY A 355 0.06 -22.29 0.66
CA GLY A 355 -1.39 -22.25 0.93
C GLY A 355 -1.86 -21.09 1.79
N TYR A 356 -0.95 -20.20 2.21
CA TYR A 356 -1.25 -18.94 2.89
C TYR A 356 -1.04 -17.76 1.92
N ASN A 357 -2.07 -16.94 1.75
CA ASN A 357 -2.04 -15.83 0.81
C ASN A 357 -2.14 -14.50 1.55
N VAL A 358 -1.20 -13.58 1.30
CA VAL A 358 -1.18 -12.25 1.90
C VAL A 358 -1.10 -11.21 0.81
N LEU A 359 -2.08 -10.31 0.76
CA LEU A 359 -2.06 -9.17 -0.16
C LEU A 359 -1.51 -7.94 0.58
N VAL A 360 -0.38 -7.44 0.09
CA VAL A 360 0.27 -6.22 0.58
C VAL A 360 -0.27 -5.05 -0.23
N HIS A 361 -1.10 -4.24 0.44
CA HIS A 361 -1.63 -2.97 -0.06
C HIS A 361 -0.85 -1.83 0.59
N ALA A 362 -0.30 -0.95 -0.24
CA ALA A 362 0.24 0.35 0.16
C ALA A 362 -0.78 1.44 -0.20
N ASP A 363 -0.88 2.49 0.63
CA ASP A 363 -1.63 3.75 0.52
C ASP A 363 -2.59 3.99 -0.66
N SER A 364 -3.83 3.48 -0.56
CA SER A 364 -4.88 3.66 -1.59
C SER A 364 -5.55 5.06 -1.58
N GLY A 365 -5.19 5.92 -2.54
CA GLY A 365 -5.79 7.25 -2.81
C GLY A 365 -5.98 7.59 -4.31
N PRO A 366 -6.78 8.59 -4.71
CA PRO A 366 -7.05 8.92 -6.13
C PRO A 366 -6.07 9.93 -6.78
N THR A 367 -5.87 9.93 -8.12
CA THR A 367 -5.00 10.86 -8.93
C THR A 367 -5.58 12.31 -9.21
N ASN A 368 -4.78 13.29 -9.72
CA ASN A 368 -4.85 14.80 -9.66
C ASN A 368 -5.58 15.34 -10.86
N SER A 369 -5.63 14.54 -11.91
CA SER A 369 -6.58 14.73 -12.97
C SER A 369 -8.03 14.48 -12.50
N GLY A 370 -8.18 14.02 -11.24
CA GLY A 370 -9.37 13.35 -10.76
C GLY A 370 -9.58 12.02 -11.46
N ARG A 371 -8.74 11.57 -12.41
CA ARG A 371 -8.91 10.26 -13.07
C ARG A 371 -8.40 9.17 -12.16
N SER A 372 -9.22 8.88 -11.18
CA SER A 372 -9.30 7.56 -10.60
C SER A 372 -10.31 6.75 -11.44
N ALA A 373 -10.22 5.42 -11.34
CA ALA A 373 -11.37 4.53 -11.49
C ALA A 373 -12.69 5.22 -11.02
N LEU A 374 -12.65 6.03 -9.95
CA LEU A 374 -13.75 6.78 -9.36
C LEU A 374 -14.38 7.91 -10.22
N LYS A 375 -13.63 8.61 -11.09
CA LYS A 375 -14.20 9.67 -11.96
C LYS A 375 -14.65 9.14 -13.32
N ASP A 376 -14.10 7.99 -13.72
CA ASP A 376 -14.59 7.20 -14.85
C ASP A 376 -15.73 6.22 -14.43
N GLY A 377 -16.23 6.30 -13.18
CA GLY A 377 -17.40 5.55 -12.70
C GLY A 377 -17.18 4.08 -12.31
N VAL A 378 -15.94 3.67 -12.05
CA VAL A 378 -15.51 2.27 -11.83
C VAL A 378 -15.65 1.80 -10.37
N ILE A 379 -15.62 2.68 -9.36
CA ILE A 379 -16.01 2.30 -7.97
C ILE A 379 -17.15 3.20 -7.52
N GLN A 380 -18.37 2.74 -7.78
CA GLN A 380 -19.60 3.33 -7.21
C GLN A 380 -20.07 2.54 -5.97
N VAL A 381 -19.66 1.28 -5.89
CA VAL A 381 -20.12 0.31 -4.88
C VAL A 381 -18.94 -0.44 -4.28
N TYR A 382 -18.88 -0.56 -2.96
CA TYR A 382 -17.85 -1.32 -2.23
C TYR A 382 -18.46 -2.31 -1.23
N ALA A 383 -17.72 -3.38 -0.94
CA ALA A 383 -18.19 -4.44 -0.04
C ALA A 383 -17.82 -4.18 1.43
N SER A 384 -18.84 -3.82 2.22
CA SER A 384 -18.85 -3.92 3.68
C SER A 384 -19.37 -5.33 4.09
N SER A 385 -19.74 -5.52 5.35
CA SER A 385 -20.23 -6.81 5.85
C SER A 385 -21.22 -6.64 6.99
N SER A 386 -22.19 -7.53 7.11
CA SER A 386 -23.09 -7.59 8.27
C SER A 386 -22.34 -7.79 9.61
N SER A 387 -21.07 -8.20 9.59
CA SER A 387 -20.25 -8.34 10.80
C SER A 387 -20.02 -7.02 11.53
N VAL A 388 -20.16 -5.86 10.86
CA VAL A 388 -20.01 -4.54 11.49
C VAL A 388 -21.08 -4.29 12.56
N TYR A 389 -22.23 -4.95 12.48
CA TYR A 389 -23.26 -4.91 13.53
C TYR A 389 -22.78 -5.52 14.86
N GLY A 390 -21.76 -6.39 14.82
CA GLY A 390 -21.03 -6.83 16.00
C GLY A 390 -21.90 -7.25 17.17
N GLY A 391 -21.82 -6.48 18.26
CA GLY A 391 -22.53 -6.72 19.52
C GLY A 391 -24.02 -6.33 19.54
N ASN A 392 -24.58 -5.87 18.42
CA ASN A 392 -25.98 -5.45 18.37
C ASN A 392 -26.92 -6.63 18.64
N THR A 393 -27.98 -6.38 19.41
CA THR A 393 -28.99 -7.39 19.79
C THR A 393 -30.37 -7.09 19.23
N GLN A 394 -30.63 -5.84 18.82
CA GLN A 394 -31.87 -5.45 18.17
C GLN A 394 -31.90 -5.98 16.73
N MET A 395 -33.03 -6.60 16.35
CA MET A 395 -33.25 -7.14 15.02
C MET A 395 -34.62 -6.67 14.48
N PRO A 396 -34.78 -6.51 13.14
CA PRO A 396 -33.74 -6.69 12.11
C PRO A 396 -32.61 -5.65 12.22
N PHE A 397 -31.42 -5.99 11.74
CA PHE A 397 -30.30 -5.06 11.73
C PHE A 397 -30.53 -3.99 10.68
N SER A 398 -30.61 -2.73 11.10
CA SER A 398 -30.89 -1.59 10.24
C SER A 398 -29.61 -0.85 9.88
N ILE A 399 -29.55 -0.22 8.71
CA ILE A 399 -28.40 0.64 8.35
C ILE A 399 -28.27 1.86 9.27
N HIS A 400 -29.37 2.21 9.96
CA HIS A 400 -29.46 3.31 10.91
C HIS A 400 -28.92 2.95 12.30
N ASP A 401 -28.64 1.66 12.56
CA ASP A 401 -28.08 1.23 13.85
C ASP A 401 -26.62 1.68 14.01
N ASN A 402 -26.23 1.94 15.26
CA ASN A 402 -24.83 2.14 15.60
C ASN A 402 -24.01 0.86 15.35
N VAL A 403 -22.78 1.01 14.85
CA VAL A 403 -21.87 -0.10 14.50
C VAL A 403 -20.45 0.12 15.03
N ASP A 404 -20.34 0.82 16.17
CA ASP A 404 -19.05 1.20 16.77
C ASP A 404 -18.49 0.13 17.72
N HIS A 405 -19.20 -0.99 17.87
CA HIS A 405 -18.83 -2.11 18.73
C HIS A 405 -18.60 -3.41 17.93
N PRO A 406 -17.61 -3.44 17.01
CA PRO A 406 -17.26 -4.66 16.29
C PRO A 406 -16.67 -5.70 17.25
N VAL A 407 -17.12 -6.96 17.13
CA VAL A 407 -16.65 -8.07 17.98
C VAL A 407 -15.51 -8.88 17.33
N SER A 408 -15.01 -8.45 16.17
CA SER A 408 -13.87 -9.06 15.48
C SER A 408 -13.02 -8.02 14.73
N LEU A 409 -11.74 -8.33 14.52
CA LEU A 409 -10.85 -7.47 13.72
C LEU A 409 -11.31 -7.34 12.26
N TYR A 410 -11.90 -8.40 11.71
CA TYR A 410 -12.53 -8.35 10.39
C TYR A 410 -13.68 -7.34 10.33
N ALA A 411 -14.54 -7.31 11.35
CA ALA A 411 -15.60 -6.30 11.42
C ALA A 411 -15.04 -4.88 11.57
N ALA A 412 -13.97 -4.70 12.34
CA ALA A 412 -13.30 -3.41 12.49
C ALA A 412 -12.72 -2.89 11.16
N SER A 413 -12.06 -3.75 10.37
CA SER A 413 -11.52 -3.33 9.06
C SER A 413 -12.61 -2.99 8.06
N LYS A 414 -13.73 -3.73 8.05
CA LYS A 414 -14.90 -3.40 7.23
C LYS A 414 -15.53 -2.07 7.64
N LYS A 415 -15.57 -1.77 8.94
CA LYS A 415 -16.04 -0.47 9.43
C LYS A 415 -15.09 0.68 9.06
N ALA A 416 -13.78 0.45 9.12
CA ALA A 416 -12.79 1.44 8.67
C ALA A 416 -13.01 1.82 7.19
N ASN A 417 -13.31 0.85 6.32
CA ASN A 417 -13.65 1.13 4.92
C ASN A 417 -14.88 2.03 4.77
N GLU A 418 -15.93 1.85 5.59
CA GLU A 418 -17.12 2.71 5.56
C GLU A 418 -16.76 4.17 5.93
N LEU A 419 -15.91 4.36 6.93
CA LEU A 419 -15.46 5.67 7.38
C LEU A 419 -14.61 6.36 6.31
N MET A 420 -13.66 5.64 5.72
CA MET A 420 -12.83 6.14 4.63
C MET A 420 -13.71 6.57 3.44
N ALA A 421 -14.63 5.71 3.00
CA ALA A 421 -15.54 6.00 1.89
C ALA A 421 -16.41 7.24 2.16
N HIS A 422 -16.88 7.44 3.40
CA HIS A 422 -17.60 8.64 3.81
C HIS A 422 -16.72 9.90 3.70
N CYS A 423 -15.48 9.86 4.22
CA CYS A 423 -14.56 10.99 4.11
C CYS A 423 -14.34 11.38 2.64
N TYR A 424 -14.16 10.40 1.75
CA TYR A 424 -14.03 10.62 0.32
C TYR A 424 -15.29 11.27 -0.30
N ALA A 425 -16.47 10.76 0.03
CA ALA A 425 -17.73 11.33 -0.43
C ALA A 425 -17.93 12.76 0.09
N HIS A 426 -17.57 13.04 1.33
CA HIS A 426 -17.74 14.35 1.97
C HIS A 426 -16.81 15.41 1.36
N LEU A 427 -15.51 15.10 1.27
CA LEU A 427 -14.49 16.02 0.79
C LEU A 427 -14.58 16.25 -0.72
N TYR A 428 -14.85 15.20 -1.49
CA TYR A 428 -14.70 15.20 -2.95
C TYR A 428 -16.00 14.97 -3.73
N ARG A 429 -17.13 14.80 -3.04
CA ARG A 429 -18.46 14.56 -3.64
C ARG A 429 -18.50 13.34 -4.57
N VAL A 430 -17.64 12.36 -4.31
CA VAL A 430 -17.63 11.06 -4.99
C VAL A 430 -18.81 10.23 -4.48
N PRO A 431 -19.71 9.74 -5.37
CA PRO A 431 -20.76 8.82 -4.97
C PRO A 431 -20.18 7.50 -4.45
N CYS A 432 -20.41 7.21 -3.18
CA CYS A 432 -19.92 6.00 -2.52
C CYS A 432 -21.08 5.22 -1.91
N THR A 433 -21.34 4.01 -2.42
CA THR A 433 -22.33 3.10 -1.84
C THR A 433 -21.66 1.87 -1.21
N GLY A 434 -21.78 1.72 0.10
CA GLY A 434 -21.32 0.52 0.80
C GLY A 434 -22.44 -0.52 0.89
N LEU A 435 -22.19 -1.75 0.46
CA LEU A 435 -23.12 -2.86 0.65
C LEU A 435 -22.64 -3.74 1.82
N ARG A 436 -23.45 -3.84 2.88
CA ARG A 436 -23.24 -4.77 3.98
C ARG A 436 -23.81 -6.13 3.59
N PHE A 437 -22.94 -7.00 3.09
CA PHE A 437 -23.31 -8.35 2.69
C PHE A 437 -23.65 -9.21 3.92
N PHE A 438 -24.82 -9.86 3.85
CA PHE A 438 -25.19 -10.97 4.74
C PHE A 438 -24.67 -12.29 4.16
N THR A 439 -25.19 -13.44 4.60
CA THR A 439 -24.58 -14.74 4.27
C THR A 439 -24.89 -15.12 2.83
N VAL A 440 -23.91 -14.98 1.93
CA VAL A 440 -24.07 -15.33 0.51
C VAL A 440 -23.80 -16.82 0.28
N TYR A 441 -24.62 -17.47 -0.55
CA TYR A 441 -24.43 -18.87 -0.94
C TYR A 441 -24.78 -19.11 -2.41
N GLY A 442 -24.23 -20.17 -3.01
CA GLY A 442 -24.52 -20.55 -4.40
C GLY A 442 -23.31 -21.16 -5.10
N PRO A 443 -23.45 -21.54 -6.38
CA PRO A 443 -22.35 -22.02 -7.22
C PRO A 443 -21.10 -21.13 -7.13
N TRP A 444 -19.92 -21.74 -7.21
CA TRP A 444 -18.63 -21.05 -7.05
C TRP A 444 -18.42 -20.38 -5.68
N GLY A 445 -19.26 -20.71 -4.69
CA GLY A 445 -19.11 -20.26 -3.31
C GLY A 445 -17.82 -20.74 -2.65
N ARG A 446 -17.45 -20.09 -1.55
CA ARG A 446 -16.18 -20.36 -0.88
C ARG A 446 -16.18 -21.71 -0.13
N PRO A 447 -15.11 -22.52 -0.22
CA PRO A 447 -15.01 -23.82 0.45
C PRO A 447 -15.04 -23.79 1.98
N ASP A 448 -14.77 -22.64 2.59
CA ASP A 448 -14.73 -22.45 4.04
C ASP A 448 -16.09 -22.02 4.63
N MET A 449 -17.15 -21.97 3.81
CA MET A 449 -18.50 -21.60 4.27
C MET A 449 -19.44 -22.81 4.38
N ALA A 450 -20.45 -22.68 5.24
CA ALA A 450 -21.33 -23.76 5.71
C ALA A 450 -21.86 -24.68 4.60
N LEU A 451 -22.39 -24.13 3.49
CA LEU A 451 -22.92 -24.93 2.37
C LEU A 451 -21.89 -25.91 1.81
N PHE A 452 -20.66 -25.42 1.62
CA PHE A 452 -19.58 -26.18 1.01
C PHE A 452 -18.99 -27.20 1.98
N ILE A 453 -18.75 -26.78 3.23
CA ILE A 453 -18.29 -27.66 4.32
C ILE A 453 -19.26 -28.82 4.51
N PHE A 454 -20.57 -28.53 4.59
CA PHE A 454 -21.58 -29.56 4.78
C PHE A 454 -21.68 -30.49 3.57
N THR A 455 -21.66 -29.94 2.35
CA THR A 455 -21.73 -30.75 1.13
C THR A 455 -20.58 -31.75 1.05
N LYS A 456 -19.35 -31.27 1.29
CA LYS A 456 -18.16 -32.12 1.30
C LYS A 456 -18.25 -33.20 2.37
N ALA A 457 -18.57 -32.81 3.62
CA ALA A 457 -18.67 -33.75 4.73
C ALA A 457 -19.75 -34.82 4.48
N ILE A 458 -20.94 -34.43 4.02
CA ILE A 458 -22.03 -35.36 3.71
C ILE A 458 -21.60 -36.35 2.62
N LEU A 459 -21.05 -35.87 1.50
CA LEU A 459 -20.59 -36.74 0.41
C LEU A 459 -19.49 -37.71 0.88
N GLU A 460 -18.55 -37.25 1.70
CA GLU A 460 -17.49 -38.05 2.30
C GLU A 460 -17.97 -38.96 3.45
N GLY A 461 -19.21 -38.82 3.92
CA GLY A 461 -19.74 -39.57 5.06
C GLY A 461 -19.15 -39.14 6.41
N LYS A 462 -18.61 -37.92 6.50
CA LYS A 462 -18.10 -37.31 7.73
C LYS A 462 -19.20 -36.53 8.46
N PRO A 463 -19.12 -36.42 9.80
CA PRO A 463 -20.04 -35.60 10.55
C PRO A 463 -19.86 -34.11 10.25
N ILE A 464 -20.97 -33.35 10.29
CA ILE A 464 -20.98 -31.88 10.26
C ILE A 464 -21.12 -31.31 11.66
N GLU A 465 -20.41 -30.24 11.94
CA GLU A 465 -20.55 -29.48 13.19
C GLU A 465 -21.69 -28.47 13.06
N VAL A 466 -22.63 -28.54 14.00
CA VAL A 466 -23.84 -27.71 13.99
C VAL A 466 -23.92 -26.96 15.32
N TYR A 467 -23.51 -25.70 15.29
CA TYR A 467 -23.41 -24.83 16.47
C TYR A 467 -24.79 -24.31 16.93
N ASN A 468 -24.86 -23.85 18.18
CA ASN A 468 -26.11 -23.44 18.86
C ASN A 468 -27.22 -24.50 18.76
N HIS A 469 -26.84 -25.78 18.82
CA HIS A 469 -27.76 -26.92 18.68
C HIS A 469 -28.69 -26.85 17.44
N GLY A 470 -28.23 -26.23 16.34
CA GLY A 470 -29.00 -26.10 15.10
C GLY A 470 -30.06 -24.99 15.12
N LYS A 471 -30.19 -24.25 16.22
CA LYS A 471 -31.16 -23.15 16.38
C LYS A 471 -30.66 -21.81 15.81
N MET A 472 -29.55 -21.84 15.07
CA MET A 472 -29.08 -20.66 14.34
C MET A 472 -30.07 -20.29 13.25
N ARG A 473 -30.38 -19.00 13.17
CA ARG A 473 -31.05 -18.42 12.00
C ARG A 473 -30.05 -17.58 11.22
N ARG A 474 -30.04 -17.72 9.91
CA ARG A 474 -29.14 -16.95 9.05
C ARG A 474 -29.93 -16.40 7.88
N ASP A 475 -29.64 -15.15 7.58
CA ASP A 475 -30.09 -14.51 6.37
C ASP A 475 -29.20 -14.98 5.21
N PHE A 476 -29.65 -16.05 4.53
CA PHE A 476 -28.97 -16.64 3.39
C PHE A 476 -29.49 -16.02 2.09
N THR A 477 -28.61 -15.38 1.34
CA THR A 477 -28.94 -14.76 0.06
C THR A 477 -28.24 -15.50 -1.08
N TYR A 478 -29.00 -15.89 -2.09
CA TYR A 478 -28.45 -16.63 -3.21
C TYR A 478 -27.57 -15.72 -4.09
N ILE A 479 -26.51 -16.28 -4.68
CA ILE A 479 -25.50 -15.50 -5.41
C ILE A 479 -26.08 -14.71 -6.58
N ASP A 480 -27.07 -15.24 -7.31
CA ASP A 480 -27.67 -14.50 -8.44
C ASP A 480 -28.49 -13.31 -7.95
N ASP A 481 -29.19 -13.43 -6.80
CA ASP A 481 -29.89 -12.29 -6.18
C ASP A 481 -28.88 -11.23 -5.71
N ILE A 482 -27.76 -11.65 -5.13
CA ILE A 482 -26.67 -10.74 -4.76
C ILE A 482 -26.12 -9.99 -5.98
N VAL A 483 -25.84 -10.71 -7.07
CA VAL A 483 -25.32 -10.10 -8.31
C VAL A 483 -26.31 -9.07 -8.85
N GLU A 484 -27.60 -9.41 -8.88
CA GLU A 484 -28.66 -8.49 -9.29
C GLU A 484 -28.69 -7.22 -8.42
N GLY A 485 -28.66 -7.38 -7.09
CA GLY A 485 -28.62 -6.25 -6.16
C GLY A 485 -27.39 -5.36 -6.34
N VAL A 486 -26.22 -5.95 -6.57
CA VAL A 486 -24.99 -5.21 -6.86
C VAL A 486 -25.11 -4.44 -8.18
N ILE A 487 -25.60 -5.06 -9.26
CA ILE A 487 -25.79 -4.41 -10.56
C ILE A 487 -26.75 -3.23 -10.45
N ARG A 488 -27.91 -3.40 -9.79
CA ARG A 488 -28.87 -2.30 -9.60
C ARG A 488 -28.31 -1.15 -8.77
N THR A 489 -27.47 -1.47 -7.78
CA THR A 489 -26.79 -0.46 -6.97
C THR A 489 -25.74 0.30 -7.80
N LEU A 490 -25.02 -0.39 -8.70
CA LEU A 490 -24.10 0.24 -9.65
C LEU A 490 -24.83 1.16 -10.64
N ASP A 491 -26.09 0.87 -10.98
CA ASP A 491 -26.93 1.72 -11.82
C ASP A 491 -27.62 2.87 -11.04
N HIS A 492 -27.44 2.93 -9.71
CA HIS A 492 -28.05 3.93 -8.82
C HIS A 492 -27.00 4.62 -7.93
N PRO A 493 -26.26 5.61 -8.47
CA PRO A 493 -25.24 6.33 -7.71
C PRO A 493 -25.79 7.02 -6.45
N ALA A 494 -25.05 6.97 -5.34
CA ALA A 494 -25.44 7.62 -4.10
C ALA A 494 -25.61 9.14 -4.28
N THR A 495 -26.67 9.69 -3.69
CA THR A 495 -26.97 11.14 -3.72
C THR A 495 -26.90 11.78 -2.32
N PRO A 496 -26.57 13.08 -2.21
CA PRO A 496 -26.57 13.77 -0.93
C PRO A 496 -27.95 13.77 -0.26
N ASN A 497 -28.02 13.51 1.04
CA ASN A 497 -29.25 13.68 1.83
C ASN A 497 -29.30 15.08 2.44
N GLN A 498 -30.16 15.94 1.89
CA GLN A 498 -30.33 17.32 2.37
C GLN A 498 -30.95 17.42 3.77
N ALA A 499 -31.65 16.37 4.21
CA ALA A 499 -32.27 16.33 5.55
C ALA A 499 -31.30 15.80 6.62
N TRP A 500 -30.09 15.37 6.26
CA TRP A 500 -29.11 14.87 7.22
C TRP A 500 -28.59 16.01 8.11
N SER A 501 -28.47 15.74 9.41
CA SER A 501 -27.95 16.70 10.39
C SER A 501 -26.86 16.07 11.25
N GLY A 502 -25.78 16.81 11.49
CA GLY A 502 -24.73 16.41 12.43
C GLY A 502 -25.20 16.33 13.89
N ASP A 503 -26.30 17.00 14.23
CA ASP A 503 -26.91 16.91 15.58
C ASP A 503 -27.63 15.57 15.80
N LYS A 504 -27.99 14.88 14.72
CA LYS A 504 -28.64 13.57 14.71
C LYS A 504 -28.05 12.73 13.57
N PRO A 505 -26.78 12.29 13.69
CA PRO A 505 -26.09 11.62 12.61
C PRO A 505 -26.75 10.27 12.34
N ASP A 506 -27.12 10.04 11.07
CA ASP A 506 -27.60 8.76 10.57
C ASP A 506 -26.44 8.01 9.89
N PRO A 507 -26.03 6.82 10.36
CA PRO A 507 -24.95 6.04 9.77
C PRO A 507 -25.21 5.53 8.34
N GLY A 508 -26.48 5.43 7.92
CA GLY A 508 -26.88 4.91 6.62
C GLY A 508 -26.74 5.92 5.47
N THR A 509 -26.60 7.20 5.81
CA THR A 509 -26.70 8.32 4.86
C THR A 509 -25.83 9.51 5.29
N SER A 510 -25.75 10.55 4.46
CA SER A 510 -24.91 11.71 4.74
C SER A 510 -25.38 12.94 3.96
N SER A 511 -24.96 14.13 4.42
CA SER A 511 -25.00 15.36 3.61
C SER A 511 -24.04 15.29 2.40
N ALA A 512 -23.18 14.28 2.35
CA ALA A 512 -22.38 13.86 1.21
C ALA A 512 -23.10 12.79 0.37
N PRO A 513 -22.72 12.54 -0.90
CA PRO A 513 -23.22 11.42 -1.69
C PRO A 513 -22.67 10.07 -1.19
N ALA A 514 -22.96 9.73 0.06
CA ALA A 514 -22.60 8.47 0.69
C ALA A 514 -23.88 7.73 1.11
N ARG A 515 -23.94 6.44 0.79
CA ARG A 515 -25.00 5.53 1.23
C ARG A 515 -24.41 4.23 1.74
N ILE A 516 -25.08 3.65 2.73
CA ILE A 516 -24.88 2.27 3.15
C ILE A 516 -26.19 1.54 2.95
N TYR A 517 -26.15 0.34 2.39
CA TYR A 517 -27.31 -0.54 2.34
C TYR A 517 -26.95 -1.91 2.89
N ASN A 518 -27.93 -2.56 3.51
CA ASN A 518 -27.87 -4.00 3.71
C ASN A 518 -28.28 -4.71 2.42
N ILE A 519 -27.54 -5.74 2.05
CA ILE A 519 -27.91 -6.64 0.96
C ILE A 519 -28.04 -8.06 1.54
N GLY A 520 -29.28 -8.53 1.58
CA GLY A 520 -29.71 -9.74 2.28
C GLY A 520 -31.03 -10.27 1.72
N ASN A 521 -31.50 -11.42 2.17
CA ASN A 521 -32.74 -12.08 1.74
C ASN A 521 -33.97 -11.59 2.52
N HIS A 522 -33.79 -10.91 3.66
CA HIS A 522 -34.88 -10.42 4.53
C HIS A 522 -35.80 -11.53 5.10
N GLN A 523 -35.47 -12.80 4.84
CA GLN A 523 -36.16 -13.97 5.36
C GLN A 523 -35.11 -14.91 5.95
N PRO A 524 -34.88 -14.85 7.27
CA PRO A 524 -33.89 -15.70 7.91
C PRO A 524 -34.34 -17.17 7.89
N VAL A 525 -33.46 -18.06 7.45
CA VAL A 525 -33.70 -19.50 7.37
C VAL A 525 -33.06 -20.20 8.55
N GLU A 526 -33.75 -21.21 9.11
CA GLU A 526 -33.19 -22.07 10.15
C GLU A 526 -32.09 -22.97 9.56
N LEU A 527 -30.96 -23.07 10.26
CA LEU A 527 -29.81 -23.87 9.82
C LEU A 527 -30.17 -25.35 9.62
N LEU A 528 -31.09 -25.90 10.40
CA LEU A 528 -31.55 -27.28 10.23
C LEU A 528 -32.36 -27.48 8.94
N HIS A 529 -33.22 -26.52 8.58
CA HIS A 529 -33.93 -26.55 7.29
C HIS A 529 -32.95 -26.48 6.12
N PHE A 530 -31.95 -25.59 6.21
CA PHE A 530 -30.86 -25.50 5.24
C PHE A 530 -30.14 -26.83 5.02
N ILE A 531 -29.80 -27.53 6.12
CA ILE A 531 -29.15 -28.85 6.04
C ILE A 531 -30.10 -29.90 5.45
N GLU A 532 -31.38 -29.90 5.83
CA GLU A 532 -32.37 -30.83 5.30
C GLU A 532 -32.51 -30.72 3.77
N VAL A 533 -32.63 -29.49 3.26
CA VAL A 533 -32.69 -29.22 1.82
C VAL A 533 -31.42 -29.72 1.12
N LEU A 534 -30.26 -29.53 1.74
CA LEU A 534 -29.00 -30.05 1.21
C LEU A 534 -28.94 -31.59 1.19
N GLU A 535 -29.42 -32.26 2.23
CA GLU A 535 -29.52 -33.73 2.27
C GLU A 535 -30.41 -34.25 1.15
N GLN A 536 -31.55 -33.60 0.90
CA GLN A 536 -32.48 -33.95 -0.17
C GLN A 536 -31.82 -33.79 -1.55
N ALA A 537 -31.14 -32.66 -1.80
CA ALA A 537 -30.44 -32.41 -3.05
C ALA A 537 -29.28 -33.39 -3.30
N LEU A 538 -28.57 -33.80 -2.25
CA LEU A 538 -27.50 -34.80 -2.33
C LEU A 538 -28.02 -36.24 -2.38
N GLY A 539 -29.25 -36.50 -1.95
CA GLY A 539 -29.77 -37.86 -1.77
C GLY A 539 -29.07 -38.63 -0.65
N LYS A 540 -28.49 -37.92 0.34
CA LYS A 540 -27.70 -38.53 1.43
C LYS A 540 -27.91 -37.77 2.73
N LYS A 541 -28.19 -38.49 3.82
CA LYS A 541 -28.38 -37.92 5.16
C LYS A 541 -27.06 -37.51 5.81
N ALA A 542 -27.04 -36.36 6.47
CA ALA A 542 -25.91 -35.83 7.21
C ALA A 542 -25.83 -36.43 8.62
N VAL A 543 -24.62 -36.84 9.03
CA VAL A 543 -24.31 -37.12 10.43
C VAL A 543 -24.04 -35.78 11.12
N LYS A 544 -24.76 -35.43 12.19
CA LYS A 544 -24.72 -34.09 12.79
C LYS A 544 -24.14 -34.15 14.22
N ASN A 545 -23.14 -33.34 14.50
CA ASN A 545 -22.62 -33.09 15.83
C ASN A 545 -23.17 -31.75 16.34
N LEU A 546 -24.10 -31.79 17.29
CA LEU A 546 -24.72 -30.59 17.86
C LEU A 546 -23.82 -30.00 18.96
N LEU A 547 -23.35 -28.77 18.77
CA LEU A 547 -22.40 -28.10 19.66
C LEU A 547 -23.01 -26.81 20.27
N PRO A 548 -22.49 -26.34 21.43
CA PRO A 548 -22.81 -25.02 21.99
C PRO A 548 -22.45 -23.88 21.03
N ILE A 549 -22.95 -22.66 21.25
CA ILE A 549 -22.56 -21.48 20.45
C ILE A 549 -21.09 -21.10 20.73
N GLN A 550 -20.37 -20.63 19.71
CA GLN A 550 -19.00 -20.16 19.86
C GLN A 550 -18.94 -18.70 20.36
N PRO A 551 -17.91 -18.30 21.13
CA PRO A 551 -17.67 -16.89 21.44
C PRO A 551 -17.47 -16.06 20.15
N GLY A 552 -18.22 -14.98 20.02
CA GLY A 552 -18.19 -14.09 18.83
C GLY A 552 -19.21 -14.44 17.73
N ASP A 553 -19.94 -15.55 17.87
CA ASP A 553 -21.02 -15.93 16.97
C ASP A 553 -22.37 -15.35 17.41
N VAL A 554 -23.20 -14.94 16.46
CA VAL A 554 -24.55 -14.40 16.74
C VAL A 554 -25.65 -15.46 16.56
N PRO A 555 -26.69 -15.50 17.42
CA PRO A 555 -27.75 -16.51 17.35
C PRO A 555 -28.65 -16.37 16.12
N ALA A 556 -28.79 -15.16 15.59
CA ALA A 556 -29.52 -14.88 14.37
C ALA A 556 -28.85 -13.75 13.58
N THR A 557 -29.01 -13.76 12.26
CA THR A 557 -28.82 -12.58 11.41
C THR A 557 -30.10 -12.35 10.64
N PHE A 558 -30.55 -11.10 10.60
CA PHE A 558 -31.75 -10.69 9.87
C PHE A 558 -31.51 -9.29 9.34
N ALA A 559 -31.39 -9.15 8.02
CA ALA A 559 -31.17 -7.87 7.37
C ALA A 559 -32.48 -7.10 7.23
N ASP A 560 -32.51 -5.86 7.70
CA ASP A 560 -33.46 -4.88 7.18
C ASP A 560 -32.95 -4.39 5.83
N VAL A 561 -33.72 -4.63 4.76
CA VAL A 561 -33.37 -4.27 3.38
C VAL A 561 -34.35 -3.25 2.80
N GLU A 562 -35.19 -2.63 3.62
CA GLU A 562 -36.21 -1.67 3.17
C GLU A 562 -35.60 -0.52 2.36
N ASP A 563 -34.45 0.01 2.79
CA ASP A 563 -33.75 1.08 2.08
C ASP A 563 -33.27 0.67 0.68
N LEU A 564 -32.64 -0.51 0.56
CA LEU A 564 -32.18 -1.02 -0.74
C LEU A 564 -33.38 -1.35 -1.66
N THR A 565 -34.47 -1.87 -1.08
CA THR A 565 -35.71 -2.15 -1.80
C THR A 565 -36.34 -0.86 -2.32
N ARG A 566 -36.43 0.17 -1.48
CA ARG A 566 -37.00 1.47 -1.84
C ARG A 566 -36.18 2.16 -2.93
N ASP A 567 -34.86 2.19 -2.78
CA ASP A 567 -34.00 3.04 -3.60
C ASP A 567 -33.60 2.36 -4.93
N VAL A 568 -33.44 1.03 -4.97
CA VAL A 568 -33.04 0.30 -6.18
C VAL A 568 -33.98 -0.84 -6.58
N GLY A 569 -35.10 -1.03 -5.88
CA GLY A 569 -36.07 -2.08 -6.20
C GLY A 569 -35.58 -3.50 -5.92
N PHE A 570 -34.52 -3.66 -5.13
CA PHE A 570 -33.95 -4.97 -4.82
C PHE A 570 -34.98 -5.87 -4.13
N ALA A 571 -35.22 -7.03 -4.71
CA ALA A 571 -36.16 -8.03 -4.19
C ALA A 571 -35.57 -9.43 -4.46
N PRO A 572 -34.91 -10.05 -3.47
CA PRO A 572 -34.35 -11.38 -3.63
C PRO A 572 -35.50 -12.37 -3.82
N ALA A 573 -35.40 -13.23 -4.84
CA ALA A 573 -36.51 -14.06 -5.27
C ALA A 573 -36.20 -15.56 -5.25
N THR A 574 -34.94 -15.96 -5.04
CA THR A 574 -34.54 -17.37 -5.13
C THR A 574 -34.87 -18.13 -3.83
N PRO A 575 -35.77 -19.13 -3.86
CA PRO A 575 -36.02 -19.98 -2.70
C PRO A 575 -34.78 -20.81 -2.33
N ILE A 576 -34.64 -21.13 -1.04
CA ILE A 576 -33.46 -21.85 -0.52
C ILE A 576 -33.30 -23.25 -1.16
N GLU A 577 -34.42 -23.91 -1.45
CA GLU A 577 -34.50 -25.20 -2.15
C GLU A 577 -33.92 -25.13 -3.55
N GLU A 578 -34.23 -24.07 -4.28
CA GLU A 578 -33.74 -23.87 -5.63
C GLU A 578 -32.24 -23.53 -5.63
N GLY A 579 -31.83 -22.58 -4.79
CA GLY A 579 -30.43 -22.17 -4.70
C GLY A 579 -29.49 -23.31 -4.30
N ILE A 580 -29.88 -24.13 -3.31
CA ILE A 580 -29.09 -25.31 -2.89
C ILE A 580 -29.06 -26.36 -4.00
N SER A 581 -30.17 -26.63 -4.68
CA SER A 581 -30.22 -27.58 -5.79
C SER A 581 -29.27 -27.18 -6.93
N ARG A 582 -29.26 -25.88 -7.30
CA ARG A 582 -28.33 -25.31 -8.29
C ARG A 582 -26.87 -25.45 -7.84
N PHE A 583 -26.56 -25.14 -6.58
CA PHE A 583 -25.23 -25.34 -6.01
C PHE A 583 -24.78 -26.81 -6.07
N VAL A 584 -25.61 -27.75 -5.65
CA VAL A 584 -25.26 -29.19 -5.63
C VAL A 584 -24.99 -29.71 -7.05
N ARG A 585 -25.80 -29.30 -8.03
CA ARG A 585 -25.58 -29.64 -9.44
C ARG A 585 -24.21 -29.16 -9.90
N TRP A 586 -23.91 -27.88 -9.69
CA TRP A 586 -22.61 -27.30 -10.00
C TRP A 586 -21.46 -28.04 -9.29
N TYR A 587 -21.61 -28.32 -7.98
CA TYR A 587 -20.57 -28.98 -7.19
C TYR A 587 -20.24 -30.37 -7.76
N ARG A 588 -21.25 -31.16 -8.10
CA ARG A 588 -21.07 -32.49 -8.69
C ARG A 588 -20.41 -32.44 -10.06
N GLU A 589 -20.84 -31.52 -10.91
CA GLU A 589 -20.25 -31.32 -12.25
C GLU A 589 -18.78 -30.89 -12.14
N PHE A 590 -18.48 -29.90 -11.30
CA PHE A 590 -17.15 -29.34 -11.14
C PHE A 590 -16.16 -30.32 -10.49
N TYR A 591 -16.56 -31.00 -9.41
CA TYR A 591 -15.71 -31.97 -8.70
C TYR A 591 -15.82 -33.39 -9.23
N LYS A 592 -16.68 -33.65 -10.23
CA LYS A 592 -16.96 -34.97 -10.80
C LYS A 592 -17.35 -36.00 -9.72
N LYS A 593 -18.30 -35.63 -8.85
CA LYS A 593 -18.72 -36.39 -7.65
C LYS A 593 -20.15 -36.90 -7.69
#